data_AF-A0A392MBM4-F1
#
_entry.id   AF-A0A392MBM4-F1
#
_cell.length_a   1.000
_cell.length_b   1.000
_cell.length_c   1.000
_cell.angle_alpha   90.00
_cell.angle_beta   90.00
_cell.angle_gamma   90.00
#
_symmetry.space_group_name_H-M   'P 1'
#
loop_
_entity.id
_entity.type
_entity.pdbx_description
1 polymer ?
#
loop_
_entity_poly.entity_id
_entity_poly.type
_entity_poly.pdbx_seq_one_letter_code
_entity_poly.pdbx_strand_id
1 'polypeptide(L)'
;ELWEENLSASVSLQVLEVTEKFSTMAASHSIATDYGKLDCITAVFMSFLSRNQPLSFWKAFFPVFNSVFDLHGATLMARENDRFLKQVTFHLLRLAVFRNDNIRKRAVVGLQILVRCSFHYFTQTARLRVMLIITLSELMSDVQVTQMRSDGSLEESGEARRLRKSLEEMKDETKSSFLLEECELLDSALIAIPEKKAEHKWSWSEVKYLSESLLLALDGSLEHALLMGSCFP
;
A
#
# COMPACT_ATOMS: atom_id res chain seq x y z
N GLU A 1 5.94 15.95 -20.46
CA GLU A 1 6.97 15.65 -21.48
C GLU A 1 8.28 15.12 -20.88
N LEU A 2 9.00 15.83 -19.99
CA LEU A 2 10.26 15.33 -19.39
C LEU A 2 10.12 14.11 -18.44
N TRP A 3 8.88 13.69 -18.15
CA TRP A 3 8.57 12.55 -17.29
C TRP A 3 8.47 11.22 -18.05
N GLU A 4 8.37 11.23 -19.38
CA GLU A 4 8.07 10.01 -20.16
C GLU A 4 9.31 9.13 -20.42
N GLU A 5 10.51 9.65 -20.22
CA GLU A 5 11.75 8.89 -20.34
C GLU A 5 12.30 8.51 -18.95
N ASN A 6 12.83 7.29 -18.84
CA ASN A 6 13.31 6.67 -17.60
C ASN A 6 14.16 7.62 -16.74
N LEU A 7 13.53 8.23 -15.72
CA LEU A 7 14.24 8.99 -14.69
C LEU A 7 15.26 8.06 -14.03
N SER A 8 16.52 8.51 -13.95
CA SER A 8 17.54 7.76 -13.23
C SER A 8 17.14 7.66 -11.75
N ALA A 9 17.64 6.63 -11.07
CA ALA A 9 17.39 6.43 -9.64
C ALA A 9 17.73 7.67 -8.80
N SER A 10 18.78 8.41 -9.17
CA SER A 10 19.18 9.65 -8.49
C SER A 10 18.15 10.77 -8.68
N VAL A 11 17.56 10.91 -9.86
CA VAL A 11 16.53 11.93 -10.10
C VAL A 11 15.24 11.56 -9.36
N SER A 12 14.83 10.29 -9.36
CA SER A 12 13.66 9.85 -8.58
C SER A 12 13.83 10.15 -7.08
N LEU A 13 15.02 9.94 -6.52
CA LEU A 13 15.33 10.27 -5.13
C LEU A 13 15.29 11.79 -4.85
N GLN A 14 15.82 12.61 -5.75
CA GLN A 14 15.75 14.07 -5.61
C GLN A 14 14.31 14.58 -5.66
N VAL A 15 13.51 14.08 -6.60
CA VAL A 15 12.09 14.45 -6.70
C VAL A 15 11.35 14.02 -5.43
N LEU A 16 11.68 12.85 -4.87
CA LEU A 16 11.09 12.37 -3.61
C LEU A 16 11.45 13.29 -2.43
N GLU A 17 12.71 13.71 -2.31
CA GLU A 17 13.16 14.68 -1.28
C GLU A 17 12.44 16.03 -1.42
N VAL A 18 12.31 16.54 -2.66
CA VAL A 18 11.58 17.78 -2.94
C VAL A 18 10.09 17.63 -2.57
N THR A 19 9.51 16.46 -2.84
CA THR A 19 8.11 16.16 -2.50
C THR A 19 7.87 16.18 -0.99
N GLU A 20 8.80 15.60 -0.22
CA GLU A 20 8.74 15.64 1.25
C GLU A 20 8.78 17.09 1.78
N LYS A 21 9.77 17.88 1.36
CA LYS A 21 9.91 19.29 1.76
C LYS A 21 8.67 20.11 1.38
N PHE A 22 8.17 19.92 0.16
CA PHE A 22 6.95 20.57 -0.31
C PHE A 22 5.75 20.18 0.54
N SER A 23 5.58 18.90 0.87
CA SER A 23 4.51 18.40 1.73
C SER A 23 4.52 19.06 3.12
N THR A 24 5.70 19.13 3.76
CA THR A 24 5.86 19.79 5.07
C THR A 24 5.54 21.27 5.01
N MET A 25 6.05 21.98 3.98
CA MET A 25 5.76 23.39 3.78
C MET A 25 4.26 23.64 3.55
N ALA A 26 3.62 22.80 2.73
CA ALA A 26 2.19 22.88 2.44
C ALA A 26 1.33 22.67 3.69
N ALA A 27 1.75 21.79 4.62
CA ALA A 27 1.05 21.60 5.89
C ALA A 27 1.25 22.75 6.88
N SER A 28 2.44 23.35 6.92
CA SER A 28 2.79 24.43 7.87
C SER A 28 2.09 25.76 7.58
N HIS A 29 1.75 26.02 6.31
CA HIS A 29 1.00 27.19 5.92
C HIS A 29 -0.48 26.83 5.89
N SER A 30 -1.25 27.32 6.88
CA SER A 30 -2.73 27.33 6.91
C SER A 30 -3.30 28.21 5.79
N ILE A 31 -2.91 27.95 4.55
CA ILE A 31 -3.55 28.45 3.35
C ILE A 31 -4.58 27.38 3.05
N ALA A 32 -5.84 27.69 3.35
CA ALA A 32 -6.99 26.83 3.12
C ALA A 32 -6.83 26.01 1.83
N THR A 33 -6.62 24.69 1.98
CA THR A 33 -6.77 23.64 0.96
C THR A 33 -6.64 24.13 -0.48
N ASP A 34 -5.41 24.40 -0.91
CA ASP A 34 -5.12 24.56 -2.33
C ASP A 34 -5.06 23.16 -2.93
N TYR A 35 -6.20 22.68 -3.45
CA TYR A 35 -6.33 21.37 -4.09
C TYR A 35 -5.22 21.11 -5.12
N GLY A 36 -4.72 22.15 -5.79
CA GLY A 36 -3.60 22.05 -6.73
C GLY A 36 -2.28 21.55 -6.12
N LYS A 37 -2.03 21.81 -4.82
CA LYS A 37 -0.83 21.31 -4.12
C LYS A 37 -0.90 19.81 -3.88
N LEU A 38 -2.08 19.29 -3.49
CA LEU A 38 -2.28 17.86 -3.31
C LEU A 38 -2.37 17.12 -4.64
N ASP A 39 -2.90 17.76 -5.68
CA ASP A 39 -2.86 17.22 -7.05
C ASP A 39 -1.43 17.00 -7.53
N CYS A 40 -0.50 17.91 -7.19
CA CYS A 40 0.93 17.73 -7.45
C CYS A 40 1.49 16.50 -6.71
N ILE A 41 1.24 16.38 -5.41
CA ILE A 41 1.71 15.25 -4.59
C ILE A 41 1.15 13.92 -5.11
N THR A 42 -0.15 13.87 -5.40
CA THR A 42 -0.80 12.66 -5.92
C THR A 42 -0.25 12.29 -7.30
N ALA A 43 -0.05 13.25 -8.20
CA ALA A 43 0.55 13.02 -9.52
C ALA A 43 1.99 12.47 -9.42
N VAL A 44 2.81 13.02 -8.52
CA VAL A 44 4.18 12.54 -8.29
C VAL A 44 4.17 11.12 -7.72
N PHE A 45 3.32 10.84 -6.73
CA PHE A 45 3.17 9.49 -6.16
C PHE A 45 2.73 8.49 -7.23
N MET A 46 1.76 8.86 -8.06
CA MET A 46 1.31 8.03 -9.18
C MET A 46 2.43 7.78 -10.20
N SER A 47 3.22 8.79 -10.52
CA SER A 47 4.38 8.66 -11.40
C SER A 47 5.44 7.70 -10.84
N PHE A 48 5.65 7.69 -9.52
CA PHE A 48 6.57 6.77 -8.87
C PHE A 48 6.05 5.33 -8.80
N LEU A 49 4.80 5.17 -8.33
CA LEU A 49 4.19 3.85 -8.10
C LEU A 49 3.90 3.09 -9.40
N SER A 50 3.66 3.80 -10.51
CA SER A 50 3.45 3.20 -11.83
C SER A 50 4.72 2.65 -12.49
N ARG A 51 5.90 2.92 -11.93
CA ARG A 51 7.19 2.54 -12.52
C ARG A 51 7.89 1.45 -11.71
N ASN A 52 8.71 0.67 -12.40
CA ASN A 52 9.67 -0.20 -11.74
C ASN A 52 10.81 0.65 -11.18
N GLN A 53 10.91 0.73 -9.86
CA GLN A 53 11.96 1.49 -9.17
C GLN A 53 12.96 0.54 -8.49
N PRO A 54 14.24 0.94 -8.35
CA PRO A 54 15.23 0.16 -7.63
C PRO A 54 14.92 0.08 -6.14
N LEU A 55 15.50 -0.90 -5.44
CA LEU A 55 15.30 -1.06 -3.99
C LEU A 55 15.65 0.21 -3.20
N SER A 56 16.72 0.91 -3.57
CA SER A 56 17.14 2.16 -2.92
C SER A 56 16.06 3.23 -2.94
N PHE A 57 15.29 3.32 -4.03
CA PHE A 57 14.15 4.21 -4.11
C PHE A 57 13.06 3.80 -3.12
N TRP A 58 12.69 2.51 -3.10
CA TRP A 58 11.67 2.02 -2.16
C TRP A 58 12.09 2.19 -0.70
N LYS A 59 13.39 2.13 -0.38
CA LYS A 59 13.89 2.47 0.97
C LYS A 59 13.53 3.89 1.37
N ALA A 60 13.80 4.87 0.50
CA ALA A 60 13.49 6.27 0.76
C ALA A 60 11.99 6.58 0.66
N PHE A 61 11.25 5.89 -0.21
CA PHE A 61 9.85 6.21 -0.50
C PHE A 61 8.92 6.04 0.71
N PHE A 62 9.05 4.96 1.48
CA PHE A 62 8.09 4.66 2.56
C PHE A 62 8.16 5.61 3.76
N PRO A 63 9.34 6.11 4.19
CA PRO A 63 9.43 7.24 5.12
C PRO A 63 8.66 8.48 4.64
N VAL A 64 8.86 8.87 3.38
CA VAL A 64 8.14 10.02 2.79
C VAL A 64 6.65 9.75 2.65
N PHE A 65 6.28 8.53 2.25
CA PHE A 65 4.89 8.08 2.19
C PHE A 65 4.21 8.20 3.56
N ASN A 66 4.85 7.73 4.63
CA ASN A 66 4.33 7.87 5.98
C ASN A 66 4.13 9.35 6.36
N SER A 67 5.14 10.19 6.15
CA SER A 67 5.10 11.63 6.44
C SER A 67 3.98 12.35 5.68
N VAL A 68 3.82 12.08 4.38
CA VAL A 68 2.74 12.65 3.56
C VAL A 68 1.37 12.23 4.06
N PHE A 69 1.18 10.96 4.41
CA PHE A 69 -0.10 10.47 4.95
C PHE A 69 -0.37 10.92 6.40
N ASP A 70 0.66 11.22 7.18
CA ASP A 70 0.55 11.88 8.49
C ASP A 70 0.08 13.33 8.40
N LEU A 71 0.52 14.05 7.37
CA LEU A 71 0.17 15.46 7.19
C LEU A 71 -1.15 15.63 6.45
N HIS A 72 -1.38 14.83 5.42
CA HIS A 72 -2.44 15.05 4.42
C HIS A 72 -3.44 13.90 4.32
N GLY A 73 -3.33 12.87 5.17
CA GLY A 73 -4.15 11.65 5.07
C GLY A 73 -5.65 11.92 5.11
N ALA A 74 -6.11 12.95 5.83
CA ALA A 74 -7.52 13.36 5.85
C ALA A 74 -8.05 13.63 4.44
N THR A 75 -7.29 14.38 3.63
CA THR A 75 -7.69 14.77 2.27
C THR A 75 -7.36 13.68 1.26
N LEU A 76 -6.18 13.08 1.35
CA LEU A 76 -5.73 12.03 0.42
C LEU A 76 -6.62 10.79 0.47
N MET A 77 -7.21 10.49 1.63
CA MET A 77 -8.12 9.37 1.82
C MET A 77 -9.60 9.79 1.84
N ALA A 78 -9.92 11.03 1.51
CA ALA A 78 -11.29 11.50 1.37
C ALA A 78 -11.96 10.90 0.12
N ARG A 79 -13.30 10.98 0.05
CA ARG A 79 -14.10 10.37 -1.04
C ARG A 79 -13.78 10.96 -2.40
N GLU A 80 -13.44 12.23 -2.42
CA GLU A 80 -13.08 13.00 -3.61
C GLU A 80 -11.79 12.46 -4.25
N ASN A 81 -10.95 11.75 -3.48
CA ASN A 81 -9.66 11.20 -3.89
C ASN A 81 -9.67 9.67 -4.05
N ASP A 82 -10.84 9.03 -4.21
CA ASP A 82 -10.94 7.57 -4.33
C ASP A 82 -10.14 6.99 -5.49
N ARG A 83 -10.04 7.73 -6.59
CA ARG A 83 -9.21 7.32 -7.73
C ARG A 83 -7.75 7.20 -7.32
N PHE A 84 -7.23 8.18 -6.58
CA PHE A 84 -5.86 8.15 -6.06
C PHE A 84 -5.69 7.01 -5.06
N LEU A 85 -6.58 6.90 -4.08
CA LEU A 85 -6.47 5.87 -3.04
C LEU A 85 -6.53 4.46 -3.64
N LYS A 86 -7.43 4.20 -4.60
CA LYS A 86 -7.51 2.93 -5.32
C LYS A 86 -6.18 2.59 -5.98
N GLN A 87 -5.59 3.54 -6.69
CA GLN A 87 -4.32 3.34 -7.37
C GLN A 87 -3.16 3.08 -6.40
N VAL A 88 -3.08 3.83 -5.29
CA VAL A 88 -2.10 3.57 -4.23
C VAL A 88 -2.27 2.16 -3.67
N THR A 89 -3.51 1.76 -3.35
CA THR A 89 -3.77 0.40 -2.86
C THR A 89 -3.40 -0.68 -3.88
N PHE A 90 -3.65 -0.44 -5.16
CA PHE A 90 -3.30 -1.37 -6.24
C PHE A 90 -1.79 -1.56 -6.32
N HIS A 91 -1.04 -0.46 -6.32
CA HIS A 91 0.42 -0.53 -6.39
C HIS A 91 1.04 -1.14 -5.13
N LEU A 92 0.50 -0.87 -3.94
CA LEU A 92 0.95 -1.53 -2.71
C LEU A 92 0.70 -3.05 -2.77
N LEU A 93 -0.50 -3.48 -3.17
CA LEU A 93 -0.81 -4.90 -3.34
C LEU A 93 0.09 -5.55 -4.41
N ARG A 94 0.39 -4.84 -5.50
CA ARG A 94 1.34 -5.29 -6.52
C ARG A 94 2.75 -5.43 -5.96
N LEU A 95 3.24 -4.50 -5.14
CA LEU A 95 4.53 -4.62 -4.48
C LEU A 95 4.56 -5.80 -3.48
N ALA A 96 3.42 -6.14 -2.88
CA ALA A 96 3.30 -7.30 -1.99
C ALA A 96 3.45 -8.66 -2.71
N VAL A 97 3.37 -8.72 -4.05
CA VAL A 97 3.63 -9.96 -4.81
C VAL A 97 5.08 -10.08 -5.31
N PHE A 98 5.93 -9.07 -5.10
CA PHE A 98 7.29 -9.03 -5.62
C PHE A 98 8.15 -10.17 -5.07
N ARG A 99 9.09 -10.69 -5.87
CA ARG A 99 10.05 -11.71 -5.41
C ARG A 99 10.99 -11.22 -4.31
N ASN A 100 11.33 -9.93 -4.36
CA ASN A 100 12.22 -9.30 -3.38
C ASN A 100 11.50 -9.09 -2.03
N ASP A 101 11.98 -9.75 -0.98
CA ASP A 101 11.42 -9.67 0.36
C ASP A 101 11.46 -8.26 0.96
N ASN A 102 12.54 -7.50 0.72
CA ASN A 102 12.66 -6.12 1.20
C ASN A 102 11.59 -5.19 0.60
N ILE A 103 11.20 -5.43 -0.65
CA ILE A 103 10.14 -4.66 -1.31
C ILE A 103 8.77 -5.06 -0.75
N ARG A 104 8.53 -6.36 -0.54
CA ARG A 104 7.27 -6.84 0.05
C ARG A 104 7.04 -6.30 1.46
N LYS A 105 8.06 -6.33 2.33
CA LYS A 105 7.97 -5.79 3.71
C LYS A 105 7.54 -4.32 3.72
N ARG A 106 8.07 -3.54 2.79
CA ARG A 106 7.69 -2.14 2.59
C ARG A 106 6.24 -1.99 2.14
N ALA A 107 5.78 -2.85 1.22
CA ALA A 107 4.37 -2.89 0.84
C ALA A 107 3.45 -3.18 2.04
N VAL A 108 3.83 -4.12 2.90
CA VAL A 108 3.12 -4.44 4.15
C VAL A 108 3.02 -3.22 5.05
N VAL A 109 4.13 -2.53 5.29
CA VAL A 109 4.16 -1.28 6.07
C VAL A 109 3.29 -0.19 5.43
N GLY A 110 3.32 -0.06 4.09
CA GLY A 110 2.42 0.85 3.37
C GLY A 110 0.94 0.58 3.62
N LEU A 111 0.54 -0.68 3.58
CA LEU A 111 -0.84 -1.09 3.88
C LEU A 111 -1.19 -0.76 5.35
N GLN A 112 -0.28 -1.00 6.29
CA GLN A 112 -0.48 -0.64 7.69
C GLN A 112 -0.62 0.87 7.89
N ILE A 113 0.14 1.69 7.17
CA ILE A 113 0.00 3.16 7.16
C ILE A 113 -1.40 3.57 6.69
N LEU A 114 -1.91 3.00 5.59
CA LEU A 114 -3.28 3.30 5.12
C LEU A 114 -4.35 2.93 6.16
N VAL A 115 -4.17 1.80 6.85
CA VAL A 115 -5.07 1.37 7.94
C VAL A 115 -5.01 2.35 9.10
N ARG A 116 -3.80 2.76 9.52
CA ARG A 116 -3.62 3.77 10.56
C ARG A 116 -4.32 5.07 10.20
N CYS A 117 -4.11 5.59 8.99
CA CYS A 117 -4.73 6.83 8.55
C CYS A 117 -6.27 6.70 8.52
N SER A 118 -6.79 5.53 8.12
CA SER A 118 -8.23 5.27 8.17
C SER A 118 -8.80 5.38 9.59
N PHE A 119 -8.12 4.81 10.58
CA PHE A 119 -8.49 4.96 11.99
C PHE A 119 -8.39 6.40 12.47
N HIS A 120 -7.26 7.03 12.17
CA HIS A 120 -6.93 8.37 12.65
C HIS A 120 -8.00 9.39 12.21
N TYR A 121 -8.28 9.45 10.90
CA TYR A 121 -9.14 10.46 10.30
C TYR A 121 -10.63 10.07 10.23
N PHE A 122 -10.96 8.78 10.07
CA PHE A 122 -12.34 8.34 9.83
C PHE A 122 -12.90 7.41 10.90
N THR A 123 -12.11 7.01 11.90
CA THR A 123 -12.52 6.13 13.01
C THR A 123 -13.03 4.74 12.62
N GLN A 124 -12.90 4.34 11.35
CA GLN A 124 -13.33 3.05 10.83
C GLN A 124 -12.50 2.66 9.60
N THR A 125 -12.41 1.36 9.33
CA THR A 125 -11.66 0.80 8.19
C THR A 125 -12.55 0.26 7.08
N ALA A 126 -13.89 0.22 7.28
CA ALA A 126 -14.83 -0.45 6.38
C ALA A 126 -14.67 -0.04 4.91
N ARG A 127 -14.50 1.27 4.64
CA ARG A 127 -14.29 1.81 3.29
C ARG A 127 -12.97 1.37 2.68
N LEU A 128 -11.87 1.51 3.42
CA LEU A 128 -10.55 1.08 2.96
C LEU A 128 -10.54 -0.43 2.68
N ARG A 129 -11.16 -1.22 3.56
CA ARG A 129 -11.30 -2.66 3.39
C ARG A 129 -12.04 -3.03 2.10
N VAL A 130 -13.21 -2.44 1.85
CA VAL A 130 -13.97 -2.68 0.60
C VAL A 130 -13.12 -2.31 -0.62
N MET A 131 -12.42 -1.18 -0.58
CA MET A 131 -11.52 -0.76 -1.65
C MET A 131 -10.38 -1.75 -1.87
N LEU A 132 -9.73 -2.23 -0.80
CA LEU A 132 -8.67 -3.22 -0.87
C LEU A 132 -9.15 -4.56 -1.42
N ILE A 133 -10.36 -5.02 -1.03
CA ILE A 133 -10.95 -6.27 -1.56
C ILE A 133 -11.19 -6.15 -3.06
N ILE A 134 -11.83 -5.06 -3.52
CA ILE A 134 -12.09 -4.84 -4.95
C ILE A 134 -10.77 -4.75 -5.73
N THR A 135 -9.81 -4.01 -5.19
CA THR A 135 -8.51 -3.79 -5.83
C THR A 135 -7.67 -5.08 -5.87
N LEU A 136 -7.80 -5.93 -4.85
CA LEU A 136 -7.18 -7.24 -4.82
C LEU A 136 -7.76 -8.12 -5.93
N SER A 137 -9.08 -8.18 -6.10
CA SER A 137 -9.70 -8.94 -7.20
C SER A 137 -9.24 -8.46 -8.57
N GLU A 138 -9.05 -7.15 -8.75
CA GLU A 138 -8.45 -6.58 -9.97
C GLU A 138 -7.00 -7.04 -10.14
N LEU A 139 -6.17 -6.96 -9.10
CA LEU A 139 -4.79 -7.45 -9.14
C LEU A 139 -4.72 -8.94 -9.48
N MET A 140 -5.61 -9.76 -8.92
CA MET A 140 -5.65 -11.20 -9.21
C MET A 140 -6.01 -11.50 -10.67
N SER A 141 -6.62 -10.56 -11.40
CA SER A 141 -6.85 -10.69 -12.84
C SER A 141 -5.60 -10.35 -13.65
N ASP A 142 -4.73 -9.48 -13.13
CA ASP A 142 -3.50 -9.01 -13.79
C ASP A 142 -2.26 -9.88 -13.48
N VAL A 143 -2.27 -10.57 -12.34
CA VAL A 143 -1.16 -11.39 -11.84
C VAL A 143 -1.41 -12.86 -12.18
N GLN A 144 -0.36 -13.63 -12.45
CA GLN A 144 -0.54 -15.06 -12.68
C GLN A 144 -0.83 -15.76 -11.35
N VAL A 145 -2.06 -16.21 -11.14
CA VAL A 145 -2.52 -16.74 -9.84
C VAL A 145 -2.39 -18.25 -9.71
N THR A 146 -2.37 -18.96 -10.85
CA THR A 146 -2.13 -20.39 -10.96
C THR A 146 -0.91 -20.70 -11.83
N GLN A 147 -0.25 -21.81 -11.56
CA GLN A 147 0.84 -22.35 -12.38
C GLN A 147 0.59 -23.82 -12.69
N MET A 148 0.93 -24.25 -13.90
CA MET A 148 0.80 -25.65 -14.31
C MET A 148 2.01 -26.45 -13.83
N ARG A 149 1.75 -27.59 -13.20
CA ARG A 149 2.76 -28.54 -12.75
C ARG A 149 3.23 -29.43 -13.91
N SER A 150 4.34 -30.13 -13.71
CA SER A 150 4.86 -31.11 -14.67
C SER A 150 3.93 -32.29 -14.93
N ASP A 151 3.00 -32.56 -14.01
CA ASP A 151 1.96 -33.60 -14.14
C ASP A 151 0.68 -33.09 -14.84
N GLY A 152 0.66 -31.82 -15.26
CA GLY A 152 -0.48 -31.18 -15.91
C GLY A 152 -1.54 -30.62 -14.98
N SER A 153 -1.42 -30.81 -13.66
CA SER A 153 -2.33 -30.21 -12.68
C SER A 153 -2.02 -28.72 -12.45
N LEU A 154 -3.02 -27.95 -12.03
CA LEU A 154 -2.86 -26.54 -11.66
C LEU A 154 -2.62 -26.41 -10.16
N GLU A 155 -1.67 -25.57 -9.77
CA GLU A 155 -1.39 -25.22 -8.37
C GLU A 155 -1.30 -23.70 -8.16
N GLU A 156 -1.34 -23.26 -6.90
CA GLU A 156 -1.13 -21.86 -6.52
C GLU A 156 0.23 -21.37 -7.04
N SER A 157 0.24 -20.21 -7.72
CA SER A 157 1.47 -19.62 -8.22
C SER A 157 2.37 -19.09 -7.10
N GLY A 158 3.65 -18.90 -7.42
CA GLY A 158 4.55 -18.22 -6.49
C GLY A 158 4.13 -16.78 -6.14
N GLU A 159 3.38 -16.09 -7.00
CA GLU A 159 2.89 -14.73 -6.74
C GLU A 159 1.77 -14.71 -5.71
N ALA A 160 0.79 -15.61 -5.86
CA ALA A 160 -0.29 -15.79 -4.89
C ALA A 160 0.24 -16.19 -3.51
N ARG A 161 1.21 -17.11 -3.45
CA ARG A 161 1.85 -17.51 -2.20
C ARG A 161 2.58 -16.35 -1.50
N ARG A 162 3.26 -15.49 -2.27
CA ARG A 162 3.93 -14.29 -1.73
C ARG A 162 2.92 -13.27 -1.22
N LEU A 163 1.83 -13.05 -1.94
CA LEU A 163 0.76 -12.16 -1.50
C LEU A 163 0.17 -12.63 -0.18
N ARG A 164 -0.17 -13.92 -0.07
CA ARG A 164 -0.66 -14.54 1.16
C ARG A 164 0.30 -14.28 2.33
N LYS A 165 1.60 -14.52 2.12
CA LYS A 165 2.62 -14.26 3.14
C LYS A 165 2.65 -12.79 3.58
N SER A 166 2.55 -11.85 2.64
CA SER A 166 2.51 -10.42 2.97
C SER A 166 1.24 -10.02 3.73
N LEU A 167 0.08 -10.59 3.38
CA LEU A 167 -1.16 -10.36 4.14
C LEU A 167 -1.08 -10.95 5.57
N GLU A 168 -0.47 -12.12 5.72
CA GLU A 168 -0.18 -12.73 7.03
C GLU A 168 0.78 -11.85 7.86
N GLU A 169 1.84 -11.33 7.26
CA GLU A 169 2.78 -10.40 7.90
C GLU A 169 2.09 -9.09 8.32
N MET A 170 1.13 -8.60 7.53
CA MET A 170 0.39 -7.38 7.84
C MET A 170 -0.33 -7.44 9.20
N LYS A 171 -0.84 -8.61 9.59
CA LYS A 171 -1.56 -8.82 10.84
C LYS A 171 -0.69 -9.34 11.99
N ASP A 172 0.60 -9.53 11.76
CA ASP A 172 1.55 -10.03 12.76
C ASP A 172 2.08 -8.88 13.63
N GLU A 173 1.38 -8.65 14.75
CA GLU A 173 1.74 -7.66 15.76
C GLU A 173 3.17 -7.83 16.28
N THR A 174 3.62 -9.08 16.46
CA THR A 174 4.95 -9.37 17.05
C THR A 174 6.10 -9.04 16.12
N LYS A 175 5.86 -9.06 14.80
CA LYS A 175 6.87 -8.70 13.78
C LYS A 175 6.79 -7.24 13.35
N SER A 176 5.74 -6.51 13.74
CA SER A 176 5.49 -5.18 13.21
C SER A 176 6.59 -4.17 13.55
N SER A 177 7.14 -4.19 14.77
CA SER A 177 8.23 -3.28 15.16
C SER A 177 9.48 -3.50 14.30
N PHE A 178 9.87 -4.76 14.13
CA PHE A 178 10.97 -5.14 13.26
C PHE A 178 10.74 -4.72 11.80
N LEU A 179 9.52 -4.86 11.28
CA LEU A 179 9.17 -4.41 9.93
C LEU A 179 9.28 -2.90 9.76
N LEU A 180 8.87 -2.12 10.77
CA LEU A 180 8.99 -0.66 10.75
C LEU A 180 10.46 -0.24 10.76
N GLU A 181 11.28 -0.85 11.61
CA GLU A 181 12.72 -0.60 11.70
C GLU A 181 13.42 -0.88 10.36
N GLU A 182 13.14 -2.02 9.72
CA GLU A 182 13.68 -2.37 8.39
C GLU A 182 13.20 -1.42 7.26
N CYS A 183 12.10 -0.70 7.50
CA CYS A 183 11.54 0.31 6.61
C CYS A 183 11.94 1.73 6.99
N GLU A 184 12.91 1.90 7.91
CA GLU A 184 13.42 3.21 8.36
C GLU A 184 12.31 4.07 9.00
N LEU A 185 11.34 3.43 9.65
CA LEU A 185 10.26 4.06 10.41
C LEU A 185 10.42 3.81 11.90
N LEU A 186 9.93 4.75 12.70
CA LEU A 186 9.85 4.60 14.16
C LEU A 186 8.72 3.63 14.53
N ASP A 187 8.83 2.95 15.67
CA ASP A 187 7.75 2.13 16.23
C ASP A 187 6.45 2.95 16.44
N SER A 188 6.59 4.25 16.66
CA SER A 188 5.47 5.18 16.78
C SER A 188 4.73 5.45 15.47
N ALA A 189 5.26 5.03 14.31
CA ALA A 189 4.67 5.28 13.00
C ALA A 189 3.28 4.66 12.83
N LEU A 190 2.92 3.62 13.60
CA LEU A 190 1.58 3.03 13.61
C LEU A 190 0.64 3.66 14.66
N ILE A 191 1.17 4.50 15.55
CA ILE A 191 0.41 5.12 16.63
C ILE A 191 -0.32 6.36 16.11
N ALA A 192 -1.60 6.20 15.78
CA ALA A 192 -2.49 7.33 15.51
C ALA A 192 -2.85 8.04 16.84
N ILE A 193 -2.17 9.14 17.18
CA ILE A 193 -2.57 10.05 18.27
C ILE A 193 -3.41 11.18 17.66
N PRO A 194 -4.74 11.22 17.87
CA PRO A 194 -5.54 12.34 17.41
C PRO A 194 -5.25 13.58 18.27
N GLU A 195 -4.99 14.72 17.64
CA GLU A 195 -4.71 16.01 18.33
C GLU A 195 -5.83 16.48 19.30
N LYS A 196 -6.98 15.79 19.35
CA LYS A 196 -8.15 16.17 20.15
C LYS A 196 -8.80 15.04 20.97
N LYS A 197 -8.24 13.82 21.01
CA LYS A 197 -8.76 12.72 21.85
C LYS A 197 -7.60 11.92 22.45
N ALA A 198 -7.62 11.73 23.76
CA ALA A 198 -6.56 11.12 24.56
C ALA A 198 -6.39 9.60 24.39
N GLU A 199 -6.97 8.98 23.35
CA GLU A 199 -6.96 7.53 23.18
C GLU A 199 -6.38 7.14 21.81
N HIS A 200 -5.42 6.22 21.85
CA HIS A 200 -4.81 5.60 20.69
C HIS A 200 -5.88 4.88 19.85
N LYS A 201 -5.97 5.20 18.56
CA LYS A 201 -6.97 4.59 17.65
C LYS A 201 -6.48 3.37 16.89
N TRP A 202 -5.20 2.98 17.04
CA TRP A 202 -4.69 1.77 16.38
C TRP A 202 -5.28 0.53 17.03
N SER A 203 -5.81 -0.39 16.23
CA SER A 203 -6.43 -1.62 16.70
C SER A 203 -5.94 -2.83 15.91
N TRP A 204 -5.17 -3.69 16.57
CA TRP A 204 -4.68 -4.94 15.96
C TRP A 204 -5.79 -5.92 15.63
N SER A 205 -6.92 -5.92 16.36
CA SER A 205 -8.05 -6.78 16.04
C SER A 205 -8.67 -6.41 14.69
N GLU A 206 -8.76 -5.12 14.39
CA GLU A 206 -9.27 -4.65 13.11
C GLU A 206 -8.27 -4.87 11.97
N VAL A 207 -6.97 -4.72 12.22
CA VAL A 207 -5.93 -5.05 11.23
C VAL A 207 -5.98 -6.53 10.88
N LYS A 208 -6.13 -7.41 11.88
CA LYS A 208 -6.35 -8.84 11.71
C LYS A 208 -7.59 -9.12 10.87
N TYR A 209 -8.73 -8.51 11.24
CA TYR A 209 -9.98 -8.67 10.51
C TYR A 209 -9.91 -8.21 9.05
N LEU A 210 -9.23 -7.09 8.79
CA LEU A 210 -9.01 -6.61 7.43
C LEU A 210 -8.11 -7.57 6.64
N SER A 211 -6.98 -8.00 7.21
CA SER A 211 -6.09 -8.97 6.58
C SER A 211 -6.80 -10.30 6.28
N GLU A 212 -7.58 -10.82 7.23
CA GLU A 212 -8.42 -12.02 7.04
C GLU A 212 -9.43 -11.83 5.92
N SER A 213 -10.06 -10.64 5.82
CA SER A 213 -10.97 -10.33 4.71
C SER A 213 -10.26 -10.35 3.35
N LEU A 214 -9.01 -9.91 3.28
CA LEU A 214 -8.20 -9.96 2.06
C LEU A 214 -7.73 -11.37 1.72
N LEU A 215 -7.38 -12.16 2.74
CA LEU A 215 -7.03 -13.57 2.57
C LEU A 215 -8.21 -14.37 2.02
N LEU A 216 -9.42 -14.14 2.53
CA LEU A 216 -10.64 -14.76 2.00
C LEU A 216 -10.92 -14.37 0.55
N ALA A 217 -10.70 -13.10 0.19
CA ALA A 217 -10.85 -12.64 -1.19
C ALA A 217 -9.79 -13.24 -2.13
N LEU A 218 -8.56 -13.42 -1.63
CA LEU A 218 -7.48 -14.13 -2.34
C LEU A 218 -7.86 -15.60 -2.57
N ASP A 219 -8.33 -16.29 -1.53
CA ASP A 219 -8.74 -17.69 -1.60
C ASP A 219 -9.88 -17.89 -2.61
N GLY A 220 -10.93 -17.06 -2.55
CA GLY A 220 -12.02 -17.13 -3.51
C GLY A 220 -11.56 -16.88 -4.96
N SER A 221 -10.59 -15.99 -5.17
CA SER A 221 -10.02 -15.74 -6.49
C SER A 221 -9.20 -16.94 -7.01
N LEU A 222 -8.45 -17.60 -6.13
CA LEU A 222 -7.66 -18.79 -6.45
C LEU A 222 -8.54 -19.99 -6.76
N GLU A 223 -9.55 -20.26 -5.93
CA GLU A 223 -10.52 -21.32 -6.16
C GLU A 223 -11.20 -21.16 -7.52
N HIS A 224 -11.65 -19.94 -7.84
CA HIS A 224 -12.26 -19.65 -9.13
C HIS A 224 -11.31 -19.93 -10.30
N ALA A 225 -10.05 -19.50 -10.21
CA ALA A 225 -9.05 -19.72 -11.24
C ALA A 225 -8.69 -21.21 -11.43
N LEU A 226 -8.59 -21.96 -10.33
CA LEU A 226 -8.34 -23.41 -10.36
C LEU A 226 -9.50 -24.18 -11.00
N LEU A 227 -10.74 -23.81 -10.68
CA LEU A 227 -11.93 -24.41 -11.28
C LEU A 227 -12.01 -24.12 -12.78
N MET A 228 -11.82 -22.87 -13.20
CA MET A 228 -11.86 -22.48 -14.60
C MET A 228 -10.76 -23.16 -15.43
N GLY A 229 -9.56 -23.29 -14.88
CA GLY A 229 -8.45 -23.97 -15.55
C GLY A 229 -8.61 -25.49 -15.65
N SER A 230 -9.44 -26.11 -14.79
CA SER A 230 -9.78 -27.54 -14.90
C SER A 230 -10.86 -27.86 -15.95
N CYS A 231 -11.58 -26.84 -16.43
CA CYS A 231 -12.68 -26.97 -17.39
C CYS A 231 -12.25 -26.85 -18.88
N PHE A 232 -10.99 -26.52 -19.16
CA PHE A 232 -10.46 -26.45 -20.53
C PHE A 232 -9.37 -27.53 -20.73
N PRO A 233 -9.69 -28.66 -21.41
CA PRO A 233 -8.70 -29.65 -21.83
C PRO A 233 -7.86 -29.19 -23.02
#